data_AF-A0A939APU6-F1
#
_entry.id   AF-A0A939APU6-F1
#
_cell.length_a   1.000
_cell.length_b   1.000
_cell.length_c   1.000
_cell.angle_alpha   90.00
_cell.angle_beta   90.00
_cell.angle_gamma   90.00
#
_symmetry.space_group_name_H-M   'P 1'
#
loop_
_entity.id
_entity.type
_entity.pdbx_description
1 polymer ?
#
loop_
_entity_poly.entity_id
_entity_poly.type
_entity_poly.pdbx_seq_one_letter_code
_entity_poly.pdbx_strand_id
1 'polypeptide(L)'
;HHEGMGWGGRADADGNDAQIVKNGNCLNAPCEVWETRYPARIEEYVLVPDGAGPGRHRGGHGVQRIWRCLAPITVSAHLNRTINRPWGLYGGADGGNAALLFQRAGDPTWRTAKELFGTISNGKFSNVVLQPGDRILLRLPGGGGYGDPLERDPARVRGDVVDQLLSVEAAARTYGVVVDARTLALDAAATAARRQTLRRIPAPRPRGGGAPATPRRG
;
A
#
# COMPACT_ATOMS: atom_id res chain seq x y z
N HIS A 1 -15.88 4.34 4.90
CA HIS A 1 -15.83 4.33 3.43
C HIS A 1 -15.36 5.71 2.92
N HIS A 2 -14.27 6.25 3.49
CA HIS A 2 -13.88 7.66 3.26
C HIS A 2 -12.45 7.80 2.74
N GLU A 3 -11.76 6.68 2.58
CA GLU A 3 -10.35 6.64 2.22
C GLU A 3 -10.17 5.89 0.90
N GLY A 4 -9.36 6.45 0.02
CA GLY A 4 -9.06 5.88 -1.29
C GLY A 4 -7.98 4.80 -1.22
N MET A 5 -8.03 3.87 -2.16
CA MET A 5 -7.05 2.79 -2.26
C MET A 5 -6.37 2.80 -3.63
N GLY A 6 -5.27 2.05 -3.74
CA GLY A 6 -4.57 1.89 -5.00
C GLY A 6 -5.29 0.94 -5.95
N TRP A 7 -5.41 1.34 -7.22
CA TRP A 7 -6.00 0.51 -8.27
C TRP A 7 -4.95 -0.28 -9.04
N GLY A 8 -5.34 -1.38 -9.68
CA GLY A 8 -4.40 -2.18 -10.48
C GLY A 8 -3.79 -1.40 -11.65
N GLY A 9 -2.52 -1.66 -11.94
CA GLY A 9 -1.89 -1.24 -13.19
C GLY A 9 -2.68 -1.77 -14.39
N ARG A 10 -2.76 -0.97 -15.45
CA ARG A 10 -3.49 -1.29 -16.68
C ARG A 10 -2.51 -1.71 -17.78
N ALA A 11 -3.05 -2.25 -18.87
CA ALA A 11 -2.25 -2.62 -20.03
C ALA A 11 -1.53 -1.42 -20.68
N ASP A 12 -2.05 -0.22 -20.47
CA ASP A 12 -1.65 1.03 -21.13
C ASP A 12 -1.24 2.15 -20.16
N ALA A 13 -1.48 2.02 -18.85
CA ALA A 13 -1.25 3.08 -17.88
C ALA A 13 -1.15 2.60 -16.43
N ASP A 14 -0.57 3.43 -15.56
CA ASP A 14 -0.49 3.14 -14.12
C ASP A 14 -1.86 3.12 -13.45
N GLY A 15 -1.98 2.36 -12.37
CA GLY A 15 -3.16 2.34 -11.52
C GLY A 15 -3.41 3.69 -10.85
N ASN A 16 -4.68 4.02 -10.65
CA ASN A 16 -5.03 5.29 -9.99
C ASN A 16 -4.66 5.24 -8.51
N ASP A 17 -3.97 6.28 -8.05
CA ASP A 17 -3.57 6.49 -6.66
C ASP A 17 -4.75 6.99 -5.82
N ALA A 18 -4.87 6.50 -4.58
CA ALA A 18 -5.85 6.96 -3.59
C ALA A 18 -7.29 7.17 -4.11
N GLN A 19 -7.75 6.30 -5.02
CA GLN A 19 -9.07 6.44 -5.61
C GLN A 19 -10.10 5.64 -4.82
N ILE A 20 -11.14 6.33 -4.34
CA ILE A 20 -12.34 5.71 -3.79
C ILE A 20 -13.11 5.04 -4.94
N VAL A 21 -13.87 3.97 -4.64
CA VAL A 21 -14.59 3.15 -5.62
C VAL A 21 -15.21 4.02 -6.71
N LYS A 22 -14.78 3.81 -7.96
CA LYS A 22 -15.16 4.62 -9.13
C LYS A 22 -16.67 4.77 -9.30
N ASN A 23 -17.43 3.74 -8.91
CA ASN A 23 -18.89 3.69 -8.99
C ASN A 23 -19.60 4.36 -7.79
N GLY A 24 -18.87 4.79 -6.76
CA GLY A 24 -19.45 5.31 -5.52
C GLY A 24 -19.65 6.82 -5.48
N ASN A 25 -19.03 7.59 -6.39
CA ASN A 25 -18.98 9.07 -6.35
C ASN A 25 -18.71 9.63 -4.94
N CYS A 26 -17.85 8.96 -4.18
CA CYS A 26 -17.52 9.34 -2.82
C CYS A 26 -16.22 10.16 -2.84
N LEU A 27 -16.28 11.35 -2.25
CA LEU A 27 -15.09 12.16 -2.00
C LEU A 27 -14.35 11.67 -0.76
N ASN A 28 -13.04 11.91 -0.72
CA ASN A 28 -12.29 11.79 0.50
C ASN A 28 -12.76 12.86 1.50
N ALA A 29 -12.87 12.48 2.77
CA ALA A 29 -13.26 13.44 3.81
C ALA A 29 -12.03 14.27 4.22
N PRO A 30 -12.10 15.62 4.19
CA PRO A 30 -11.02 16.49 4.64
C PRO A 30 -10.65 16.23 6.10
N CYS A 31 -9.40 16.51 6.45
CA CYS A 31 -8.91 16.31 7.82
C CYS A 31 -9.71 17.13 8.83
N GLU A 32 -10.03 18.38 8.50
CA GLU A 32 -10.77 19.33 9.35
C GLU A 32 -12.19 18.82 9.66
N VAL A 33 -12.84 18.16 8.69
CA VAL A 33 -14.17 17.58 8.88
C VAL A 33 -14.10 16.40 9.84
N TRP A 34 -13.04 15.59 9.78
CA TRP A 34 -12.80 14.50 10.73
C TRP A 34 -12.56 15.03 12.15
N GLU A 35 -11.66 15.99 12.30
CA GLU A 35 -11.29 16.55 13.61
C GLU A 35 -12.44 17.32 14.28
N THR A 36 -13.37 17.86 13.48
CA THR A 36 -14.59 18.50 14.00
C THR A 36 -15.63 17.48 14.49
N ARG A 37 -15.72 16.32 13.82
CA ARG A 37 -16.76 15.31 14.09
C ARG A 37 -16.36 14.29 15.16
N TYR A 38 -15.07 14.04 15.33
CA TYR A 38 -14.56 13.01 16.22
C TYR A 38 -13.50 13.60 17.17
N PRO A 39 -13.43 13.16 18.44
CA PRO A 39 -12.43 13.65 19.39
C PRO A 39 -11.06 13.02 19.13
N ALA A 40 -10.54 13.19 17.92
CA ALA A 40 -9.26 12.68 17.46
C ALA A 40 -8.57 13.72 16.57
N ARG A 41 -7.24 13.79 16.66
CA ARG A 41 -6.40 14.64 15.81
C ARG A 41 -5.74 13.77 14.73
N ILE A 42 -5.71 14.24 13.49
CA ILE A 42 -4.96 13.58 12.42
C ILE A 42 -3.50 14.05 12.52
N GLU A 43 -2.57 13.10 12.68
CA GLU A 43 -1.13 13.39 12.78
C GLU A 43 -0.41 13.15 11.46
N GLU A 44 -0.96 12.29 10.59
CA GLU A 44 -0.38 11.98 9.29
C GLU A 44 -1.49 11.63 8.30
N TYR A 45 -1.38 12.11 7.06
CA TYR A 45 -2.17 11.62 5.94
C TYR A 45 -1.34 11.65 4.65
N VAL A 46 -0.97 10.47 4.13
CA VAL A 46 -0.02 10.33 3.03
C VAL A 46 -0.42 9.24 2.04
N LEU A 47 0.06 9.33 0.80
CA LEU A 47 0.18 8.16 -0.08
C LEU A 47 1.25 7.24 0.48
N VAL A 48 1.00 5.93 0.51
CA VAL A 48 1.94 4.94 1.07
C VAL A 48 3.11 4.76 0.10
N PRO A 49 4.33 5.20 0.44
CA PRO A 49 5.50 4.99 -0.40
C PRO A 49 5.81 3.50 -0.48
N ASP A 50 6.36 3.06 -1.63
CA ASP A 50 6.72 1.65 -1.89
C ASP A 50 5.54 0.64 -1.77
N GLY A 51 4.31 1.13 -1.61
CA GLY A 51 3.11 0.32 -1.40
C GLY A 51 2.39 -0.11 -2.68
N ALA A 52 2.67 0.55 -3.80
CA ALA A 52 2.14 0.19 -5.11
C ALA A 52 2.81 -1.08 -5.66
N GLY A 53 2.02 -1.97 -6.23
CA GLY A 53 2.48 -3.18 -6.90
C GLY A 53 3.37 -2.85 -8.10
N PRO A 54 4.63 -3.30 -8.12
CA PRO A 54 5.54 -3.00 -9.22
C PRO A 54 5.12 -3.63 -10.55
N GLY A 55 5.34 -2.93 -11.66
CA GLY A 55 5.15 -3.48 -13.00
C GLY A 55 5.65 -2.50 -14.06
N ARG A 56 5.62 -2.89 -15.34
CA ARG A 56 5.78 -1.94 -16.47
C ARG A 56 4.85 -0.74 -16.26
N HIS A 57 3.61 -1.04 -15.88
CA HIS A 57 2.69 -0.08 -15.28
C HIS A 57 2.48 -0.44 -13.82
N ARG A 58 2.83 0.49 -12.92
CA ARG A 58 2.68 0.28 -11.48
C ARG A 58 1.20 0.26 -11.10
N GLY A 59 0.88 -0.43 -10.01
CA GLY A 59 -0.38 -0.20 -9.32
C GLY A 59 -0.46 1.21 -8.74
N GLY A 60 -1.63 1.56 -8.26
CA GLY A 60 -1.85 2.79 -7.51
C GLY A 60 -1.36 2.65 -6.08
N HIS A 61 -0.97 3.76 -5.47
CA HIS A 61 -0.66 3.88 -4.05
C HIS A 61 -1.95 3.91 -3.24
N GLY A 62 -1.96 3.16 -2.13
CA GLY A 62 -2.96 3.34 -1.09
C GLY A 62 -2.65 4.56 -0.23
N VAL A 63 -3.53 4.87 0.72
CA VAL A 63 -3.30 5.94 1.71
C VAL A 63 -2.98 5.38 3.09
N GLN A 64 -2.22 6.13 3.87
CA GLN A 64 -2.05 5.91 5.30
C GLN A 64 -2.54 7.13 6.06
N ARG A 65 -3.27 6.90 7.15
CA ARG A 65 -3.66 7.95 8.07
C ARG A 65 -3.42 7.52 9.51
N ILE A 66 -2.89 8.45 10.31
CA ILE A 66 -2.70 8.27 11.75
C ILE A 66 -3.61 9.23 12.49
N TRP A 67 -4.40 8.70 13.42
CA TRP A 67 -5.19 9.50 14.37
C TRP A 67 -4.66 9.31 15.77
N ARG A 68 -4.57 10.40 16.54
CA ARG A 68 -4.38 10.40 17.99
C ARG A 68 -5.70 10.69 18.69
N CYS A 69 -6.10 9.83 19.61
CA CYS A 69 -7.30 10.00 20.42
C CYS A 69 -7.13 11.18 21.40
N LEU A 70 -8.12 12.07 21.48
CA LEU A 70 -8.17 13.20 22.43
C LEU A 70 -9.13 12.93 23.60
N ALA A 71 -10.05 11.99 23.43
CA ALA A 71 -10.96 11.47 24.44
C ALA A 71 -11.02 9.93 24.31
N PRO A 72 -11.67 9.21 25.25
CA PRO A 72 -11.98 7.80 25.05
C PRO A 72 -12.79 7.60 23.76
N ILE A 73 -12.33 6.69 22.89
CA ILE A 73 -12.97 6.38 21.60
C ILE A 73 -13.20 4.88 21.50
N THR A 74 -14.42 4.50 21.12
CA THR A 74 -14.75 3.12 20.77
C THR A 74 -14.58 2.89 19.28
N VAL A 75 -13.79 1.88 18.91
CA VAL A 75 -13.47 1.51 17.53
C VAL A 75 -14.04 0.14 17.21
N SER A 76 -14.75 0.07 16.08
CA SER A 76 -15.19 -1.16 15.44
C SER A 76 -14.70 -1.13 13.99
N ALA A 77 -14.17 -2.24 13.50
CA ALA A 77 -13.51 -2.29 12.20
C ALA A 77 -14.02 -3.45 11.34
N HIS A 78 -14.20 -3.15 10.05
CA HIS A 78 -14.36 -4.14 8.99
C HIS A 78 -13.41 -3.81 7.83
N LEU A 79 -12.19 -4.30 7.94
CA LEU A 79 -11.11 -4.10 6.98
C LEU A 79 -10.76 -5.43 6.30
N ASN A 80 -10.72 -5.39 4.97
CA ASN A 80 -10.27 -6.49 4.12
C ASN A 80 -8.85 -6.22 3.60
N ARG A 81 -8.27 -7.18 2.87
CA ARG A 81 -6.90 -7.07 2.30
C ARG A 81 -5.78 -6.93 3.34
N THR A 82 -5.99 -7.45 4.56
CA THR A 82 -4.96 -7.50 5.61
C THR A 82 -4.01 -8.68 5.48
N ILE A 83 -4.43 -9.73 4.75
CA ILE A 83 -3.66 -10.97 4.51
C ILE A 83 -3.39 -11.14 3.01
N ASN A 84 -4.45 -11.16 2.21
CA ASN A 84 -4.37 -11.41 0.77
C ASN A 84 -4.04 -10.14 -0.01
N ARG A 85 -2.81 -10.09 -0.53
CA ARG A 85 -2.31 -8.96 -1.32
C ARG A 85 -3.08 -8.76 -2.62
N PRO A 86 -3.22 -7.51 -3.09
CA PRO A 86 -3.66 -7.22 -4.45
C PRO A 86 -2.63 -7.72 -5.45
N TRP A 87 -2.90 -8.89 -6.01
CA TRP A 87 -2.11 -9.57 -7.02
C TRP A 87 -1.80 -8.73 -8.26
N GLY A 88 -0.58 -8.86 -8.76
CA GLY A 88 -0.16 -8.31 -10.05
C GLY A 88 -0.53 -9.22 -11.23
N LEU A 89 -0.39 -8.70 -12.46
CA LEU A 89 -0.75 -9.39 -13.70
C LEU A 89 0.39 -9.35 -14.72
N TYR A 90 0.51 -10.41 -15.52
CA TYR A 90 1.45 -10.52 -16.66
C TYR A 90 2.90 -10.18 -16.32
N GLY A 91 3.41 -10.63 -15.17
CA GLY A 91 4.76 -10.32 -14.69
C GLY A 91 4.84 -9.15 -13.71
N GLY A 92 3.73 -8.44 -13.50
CA GLY A 92 3.60 -7.46 -12.43
C GLY A 92 3.56 -8.12 -11.05
N ALA A 93 4.07 -7.41 -10.05
CA ALA A 93 4.14 -7.85 -8.67
C ALA A 93 2.96 -7.33 -7.83
N ASP A 94 2.73 -8.01 -6.70
CA ASP A 94 1.65 -7.71 -5.77
C ASP A 94 1.81 -6.33 -5.11
N GLY A 95 0.69 -5.64 -4.89
CA GLY A 95 0.61 -4.43 -4.06
C GLY A 95 0.67 -4.72 -2.55
N GLY A 96 0.88 -3.66 -1.78
CA GLY A 96 0.89 -3.70 -0.32
C GLY A 96 -0.48 -4.04 0.28
N ASN A 97 -0.47 -4.74 1.42
CA ASN A 97 -1.67 -5.04 2.19
C ASN A 97 -2.20 -3.81 2.94
N ALA A 98 -3.48 -3.87 3.27
CA ALA A 98 -4.08 -3.00 4.27
C ALA A 98 -3.55 -3.36 5.67
N ALA A 99 -3.48 -2.38 6.56
CA ALA A 99 -3.16 -2.60 7.96
C ALA A 99 -4.02 -1.71 8.86
N LEU A 100 -4.38 -2.23 10.03
CA LEU A 100 -4.97 -1.46 11.11
C LEU A 100 -4.13 -1.75 12.35
N LEU A 101 -3.37 -0.75 12.78
CA LEU A 101 -2.41 -0.85 13.88
C LEU A 101 -2.76 0.17 14.96
N PHE A 102 -2.36 -0.14 16.18
CA PHE A 102 -2.63 0.63 17.37
C PHE A 102 -1.36 0.83 18.17
N GLN A 103 -1.30 1.97 18.85
CA GLN A 103 -0.18 2.32 19.70
C GLN A 103 -0.75 2.93 20.97
N ARG A 104 -0.27 2.48 22.14
CA ARG A 104 -0.68 3.07 23.43
C ARG A 104 0.03 4.39 23.67
N ALA A 105 -0.61 5.30 24.40
CA ALA A 105 0.02 6.53 24.84
C ALA A 105 1.37 6.25 25.55
N GLY A 106 2.45 6.88 25.09
CA GLY A 106 3.79 6.72 25.64
C GLY A 106 4.55 5.45 25.20
N ASP A 107 3.93 4.55 24.45
CA ASP A 107 4.60 3.38 23.86
C ASP A 107 4.88 3.65 22.38
N PRO A 108 6.13 3.57 21.87
CA PRO A 108 6.42 3.77 20.46
C PRO A 108 6.02 2.58 19.57
N THR A 109 5.57 1.46 20.13
CA THR A 109 5.35 0.21 19.40
C THR A 109 3.98 0.14 18.75
N TRP A 110 3.94 -0.01 17.43
CA TRP A 110 2.72 -0.36 16.70
C TRP A 110 2.39 -1.84 16.88
N ARG A 111 1.13 -2.13 17.23
CA ARG A 111 0.63 -3.50 17.41
C ARG A 111 -0.68 -3.70 16.69
N THR A 112 -0.97 -4.93 16.32
CA THR A 112 -2.25 -5.31 15.73
C THR A 112 -3.37 -5.33 16.78
N ALA A 113 -4.63 -5.34 16.32
CA ALA A 113 -5.78 -5.46 17.22
C ALA A 113 -5.73 -6.73 18.08
N LYS A 114 -5.22 -7.84 17.52
CA LYS A 114 -5.07 -9.11 18.24
C LYS A 114 -4.07 -9.00 19.38
N GLU A 115 -2.91 -8.42 19.11
CA GLU A 115 -1.83 -8.29 20.09
C GLU A 115 -2.19 -7.34 21.24
N LEU A 116 -2.90 -6.26 20.95
CA LEU A 116 -3.18 -5.22 21.96
C LEU A 116 -4.51 -5.42 22.70
N PHE A 117 -5.50 -6.05 22.06
CA PHE A 117 -6.86 -6.16 22.61
C PHE A 117 -7.40 -7.59 22.62
N GLY A 118 -6.62 -8.59 22.21
CA GLY A 118 -7.06 -10.00 22.22
C GLY A 118 -8.18 -10.32 21.24
N THR A 119 -8.35 -9.53 20.17
CA THR A 119 -9.36 -9.82 19.14
C THR A 119 -9.06 -11.12 18.39
N ILE A 120 -10.04 -11.66 17.67
CA ILE A 120 -9.83 -12.83 16.80
C ILE A 120 -9.12 -12.44 15.50
N SER A 121 -9.41 -11.24 14.97
CA SER A 121 -8.93 -10.74 13.69
C SER A 121 -8.33 -9.34 13.80
N ASN A 122 -7.29 -9.08 13.01
CA ASN A 122 -6.65 -7.76 12.90
C ASN A 122 -7.52 -6.71 12.21
N GLY A 123 -8.51 -7.14 11.41
CA GLY A 123 -9.36 -6.24 10.61
C GLY A 123 -10.85 -6.37 10.87
N LYS A 124 -11.30 -7.33 11.68
CA LYS A 124 -12.72 -7.60 11.94
C LYS A 124 -12.95 -7.76 13.43
N PHE A 125 -13.43 -6.71 14.08
CA PHE A 125 -13.72 -6.68 15.51
C PHE A 125 -14.66 -5.53 15.84
N SER A 126 -15.21 -5.56 17.05
CA SER A 126 -16.11 -4.54 17.55
C SER A 126 -15.71 -4.09 18.96
N ASN A 127 -16.08 -2.86 19.30
CA ASN A 127 -16.06 -2.33 20.67
C ASN A 127 -14.67 -2.30 21.36
N VAL A 128 -13.60 -2.07 20.60
CA VAL A 128 -12.27 -1.83 21.16
C VAL A 128 -12.22 -0.39 21.69
N VAL A 129 -11.86 -0.22 22.96
CA VAL A 129 -11.78 1.12 23.59
C VAL A 129 -10.33 1.62 23.61
N LEU A 130 -10.14 2.80 23.04
CA LEU A 130 -8.89 3.55 23.06
C LEU A 130 -8.98 4.68 24.08
N GLN A 131 -7.85 4.98 24.70
CA GLN A 131 -7.72 6.03 25.70
C GLN A 131 -7.12 7.30 25.08
N PRO A 132 -7.30 8.48 25.72
CA PRO A 132 -6.63 9.69 25.29
C PRO A 132 -5.11 9.48 25.14
N GLY A 133 -4.56 9.93 24.02
CA GLY A 133 -3.15 9.75 23.66
C GLY A 133 -2.83 8.46 22.89
N ASP A 134 -3.71 7.46 22.89
CA ASP A 134 -3.56 6.28 22.02
C ASP A 134 -3.63 6.71 20.55
N ARG A 135 -2.98 5.96 19.67
CA ARG A 135 -2.99 6.19 18.22
C ARG A 135 -3.54 5.01 17.45
N ILE A 136 -4.16 5.32 16.32
CA ILE A 136 -4.64 4.37 15.32
C ILE A 136 -3.95 4.71 14.00
N LEU A 137 -3.37 3.71 13.35
CA LEU A 137 -2.89 3.79 11.98
C LEU A 137 -3.79 2.94 11.09
N LEU A 138 -4.45 3.58 10.13
CA LEU A 138 -5.11 2.90 9.01
C LEU A 138 -4.23 3.03 7.78
N ARG A 139 -3.82 1.89 7.23
CA ARG A 139 -3.18 1.80 5.92
C ARG A 139 -4.13 1.09 4.97
N LEU A 140 -4.42 1.72 3.84
CA LEU A 140 -5.16 1.12 2.75
C LEU A 140 -4.22 0.45 1.74
N PRO A 141 -4.71 -0.60 1.06
CA PRO A 141 -3.86 -1.39 0.17
C PRO A 141 -3.51 -0.61 -1.09
N GLY A 142 -2.34 -0.92 -1.65
CA GLY A 142 -1.96 -0.50 -3.01
C GLY A 142 -2.56 -1.44 -4.07
N GLY A 143 -2.52 -1.05 -5.34
CA GLY A 143 -2.92 -1.92 -6.44
C GLY A 143 -1.79 -2.86 -6.87
N GLY A 144 -2.11 -4.00 -7.49
CA GLY A 144 -1.11 -4.85 -8.14
C GLY A 144 -0.58 -4.22 -9.43
N GLY A 145 0.67 -4.51 -9.79
CA GLY A 145 1.29 -4.02 -11.02
C GLY A 145 0.92 -4.83 -12.26
N TYR A 146 1.20 -4.27 -13.44
CA TYR A 146 0.99 -4.90 -14.74
C TYR A 146 2.30 -4.95 -15.53
N GLY A 147 2.66 -6.11 -16.07
CA GLY A 147 3.87 -6.29 -16.89
C GLY A 147 5.16 -6.36 -16.06
N ASP A 148 6.27 -6.76 -16.69
CA ASP A 148 7.58 -6.84 -16.04
C ASP A 148 8.06 -5.45 -15.56
N PRO A 149 8.35 -5.26 -14.26
CA PRO A 149 8.94 -4.02 -13.74
C PRO A 149 10.20 -3.54 -14.49
N LEU A 150 11.03 -4.46 -15.01
CA LEU A 150 12.25 -4.10 -15.74
C LEU A 150 11.97 -3.47 -17.12
N GLU A 151 10.73 -3.54 -17.61
CA GLU A 151 10.28 -2.87 -18.83
C GLU A 151 9.74 -1.46 -18.59
N ARG A 152 9.55 -1.03 -17.32
CA ARG A 152 9.10 0.33 -17.02
C ARG A 152 10.13 1.34 -17.53
N ASP A 153 9.66 2.46 -18.08
CA ASP A 153 10.52 3.57 -18.48
C ASP A 153 11.31 4.12 -17.28
N PRO A 154 12.66 4.13 -17.29
CA PRO A 154 13.48 4.69 -16.22
C PRO A 154 13.13 6.13 -15.85
N ALA A 155 12.70 6.96 -16.81
CA ALA A 155 12.30 8.33 -16.54
C ALA A 155 11.03 8.40 -15.67
N ARG A 156 10.08 7.48 -15.87
CA ARG A 156 8.87 7.36 -15.04
C ARG A 156 9.21 6.85 -13.64
N VAL A 157 10.14 5.90 -13.52
CA VAL A 157 10.62 5.43 -12.20
C VAL A 157 11.31 6.57 -11.44
N ARG A 158 12.15 7.36 -12.12
CA ARG A 158 12.72 8.58 -11.53
C ARG A 158 11.62 9.53 -11.07
N GLY A 159 10.58 9.75 -11.88
CA GLY A 159 9.41 10.55 -11.49
C GLY A 159 8.79 10.06 -10.18
N ASP A 160 8.53 8.75 -10.07
CA ASP A 160 8.00 8.15 -8.84
C ASP A 160 8.92 8.39 -7.62
N VAL A 161 10.25 8.44 -7.82
CA VAL A 161 11.23 8.77 -6.76
C VAL A 161 11.20 10.26 -6.40
N VAL A 162 11.15 11.15 -7.39
CA VAL A 162 11.07 12.60 -7.20
C VAL A 162 9.80 12.97 -6.43
N ASP A 163 8.69 12.31 -6.75
CA ASP A 163 7.38 12.49 -6.09
C ASP A 163 7.30 11.78 -4.73
N GLN A 164 8.39 11.16 -4.26
CA GLN A 164 8.50 10.43 -2.99
C GLN A 164 7.52 9.25 -2.86
N LEU A 165 7.03 8.74 -3.99
CA LEU A 165 6.17 7.56 -4.07
C LEU A 165 6.99 6.27 -4.01
N LEU A 166 8.25 6.34 -4.41
CA LEU A 166 9.19 5.22 -4.47
C LEU A 166 10.53 5.63 -3.87
N SER A 167 11.11 4.79 -3.00
CA SER A 167 12.47 5.01 -2.50
C SER A 167 13.53 4.74 -3.56
N VAL A 168 14.70 5.38 -3.45
CA VAL A 168 15.84 5.15 -4.35
C VAL A 168 16.27 3.67 -4.30
N GLU A 169 16.25 3.09 -3.10
CA GLU A 169 16.57 1.69 -2.86
C GLU A 169 15.54 0.77 -3.53
N ALA A 170 14.24 1.09 -3.43
CA ALA A 170 13.20 0.33 -4.11
C ALA A 170 13.29 0.47 -5.64
N ALA A 171 13.62 1.65 -6.16
CA ALA A 171 13.85 1.87 -7.60
C ALA A 171 14.94 0.94 -8.15
N ALA A 172 16.08 0.87 -7.47
CA ALA A 172 17.22 0.04 -7.88
C ALA A 172 16.98 -1.46 -7.68
N ARG A 173 16.26 -1.83 -6.61
CA ARG A 173 15.95 -3.23 -6.28
C ARG A 173 14.91 -3.82 -7.21
N THR A 174 13.85 -3.06 -7.51
CA THR A 174 12.64 -3.58 -8.15
C THR A 174 12.61 -3.30 -9.65
N TYR A 175 12.92 -2.07 -10.06
CA TYR A 175 12.87 -1.65 -11.47
C TYR A 175 14.25 -1.68 -12.16
N GLY A 176 15.29 -1.94 -11.37
CA GLY A 176 16.68 -1.87 -11.80
C GLY A 176 17.13 -0.45 -12.16
N VAL A 177 16.41 0.58 -11.71
CA VAL A 177 16.69 1.98 -12.05
C VAL A 177 17.51 2.61 -10.94
N VAL A 178 18.66 3.17 -11.31
CA VAL A 178 19.59 3.81 -10.38
C VAL A 178 19.39 5.31 -10.45
N VAL A 179 18.99 5.89 -9.32
CA VAL A 179 18.80 7.33 -9.13
C VAL A 179 19.78 7.78 -8.06
N ASP A 180 20.49 8.87 -8.28
CA ASP A 180 21.36 9.45 -7.27
C ASP A 180 20.52 10.05 -6.13
N ALA A 181 20.79 9.64 -4.89
CA ALA A 181 19.95 10.02 -3.74
C ALA A 181 20.03 11.51 -3.37
N ARG A 182 21.06 12.24 -3.81
CA ARG A 182 21.26 13.65 -3.46
C ARG A 182 20.72 14.59 -4.52
N THR A 183 20.93 14.24 -5.79
CA THR A 183 20.60 15.06 -6.96
C THR A 183 19.31 14.61 -7.65
N LEU A 184 18.83 13.40 -7.33
CA LEU A 184 17.69 12.76 -7.99
C LEU A 184 17.90 12.58 -9.51
N ALA A 185 19.16 12.59 -9.96
CA ALA A 185 19.51 12.36 -11.35
C ALA A 185 19.44 10.87 -11.69
N LEU A 186 18.94 10.54 -12.89
CA LEU A 186 18.94 9.17 -13.40
C LEU A 186 20.35 8.82 -13.91
N ASP A 187 20.92 7.71 -13.41
CA ASP A 187 22.13 7.13 -13.97
C ASP A 187 21.76 6.06 -15.01
N ALA A 188 21.85 6.43 -16.29
CA ALA A 188 21.49 5.54 -17.40
C ALA A 188 22.43 4.33 -17.51
N ALA A 189 23.73 4.52 -17.27
CA ALA A 189 24.72 3.45 -17.39
C ALA A 189 24.55 2.42 -16.27
N ALA A 190 24.43 2.89 -15.02
CA ALA A 190 24.20 2.03 -13.87
C ALA A 190 22.83 1.33 -13.95
N THR A 191 21.80 2.02 -14.46
CA THR A 191 20.48 1.41 -14.73
C THR A 191 20.57 0.26 -15.73
N ALA A 192 21.27 0.46 -16.85
CA ALA A 192 21.45 -0.58 -17.87
C ALA A 192 22.17 -1.81 -17.28
N ALA A 193 23.27 -1.60 -16.56
CA ALA A 193 24.02 -2.66 -15.90
C ALA A 193 23.16 -3.39 -14.86
N ARG A 194 22.42 -2.65 -14.03
CA ARG A 194 21.56 -3.23 -12.99
C ARG A 194 20.45 -4.10 -13.57
N ARG A 195 19.79 -3.65 -14.63
CA ARG A 195 18.76 -4.45 -15.33
C ARG A 195 19.34 -5.71 -15.96
N GLN A 196 20.55 -5.65 -16.53
CA GLN A 196 21.24 -6.85 -17.01
C GLN A 196 21.50 -7.84 -15.88
N THR A 197 21.93 -7.38 -14.70
CA THR A 197 22.09 -8.24 -13.52
C THR A 197 20.77 -8.88 -13.10
N LEU A 198 19.70 -8.08 -12.98
CA LEU A 198 18.40 -8.58 -12.51
C LEU A 198 17.78 -9.60 -13.48
N ARG A 199 17.95 -9.44 -14.79
CA ARG A 199 17.48 -10.39 -15.81
C ARG A 199 18.15 -11.77 -15.73
N ARG A 200 19.35 -11.85 -15.14
CA ARG A 200 20.07 -13.14 -14.94
C ARG A 200 19.56 -13.89 -13.71
N ILE A 201 18.79 -13.23 -12.85
CA ILE A 201 18.16 -13.86 -11.69
C ILE A 201 16.87 -14.54 -12.19
N PRO A 202 16.69 -15.86 -12.00
CA PRO A 202 15.46 -16.54 -12.38
C PRO A 202 14.25 -15.89 -11.69
N ALA A 203 13.19 -15.62 -12.45
CA ALA A 203 11.97 -15.09 -11.89
C ALA A 203 11.43 -16.05 -10.81
N PRO A 204 10.91 -15.54 -9.68
CA PRO A 204 10.26 -16.39 -8.69
C PRO A 204 9.12 -17.16 -9.37
N ARG A 205 8.98 -18.46 -9.03
CA ARG A 205 7.91 -19.30 -9.60
C ARG A 205 6.56 -18.61 -9.38
N PRO A 206 5.69 -18.54 -10.42
CA PRO A 206 4.35 -18.00 -10.24
C PRO A 206 3.64 -18.78 -9.13
N ARG A 207 2.85 -18.09 -8.30
CA ARG A 207 1.99 -18.77 -7.32
C ARG A 207 1.07 -19.69 -8.12
N GLY A 208 1.20 -21.01 -7.90
CA GLY A 208 0.39 -22.00 -8.59
C GLY A 208 -1.08 -21.61 -8.49
N GLY A 209 -1.72 -21.36 -9.63
CA GLY A 209 -3.17 -21.28 -9.70
C GLY A 209 -3.69 -22.63 -9.19
N GLY A 210 -4.45 -22.60 -8.09
CA GLY A 210 -5.13 -23.81 -7.63
C GLY A 210 -5.89 -24.41 -8.82
N ALA A 211 -5.64 -25.69 -9.10
CA ALA A 211 -6.39 -26.42 -10.09
C ALA A 211 -7.89 -26.18 -9.87
N PRO A 212 -8.71 -25.98 -10.93
CA PRO A 212 -10.14 -25.86 -10.76
C PRO A 212 -10.63 -27.08 -10.00
N ALA A 213 -11.36 -26.86 -8.90
CA ALA A 213 -11.97 -27.93 -8.13
C ALA A 213 -12.75 -28.82 -9.09
N THR A 214 -12.34 -30.08 -9.20
CA THR A 214 -13.04 -31.10 -9.95
C THR A 214 -14.49 -31.10 -9.47
N PRO A 215 -15.50 -30.98 -10.36
CA PRO A 215 -16.88 -31.10 -9.93
C PRO A 215 -17.06 -32.50 -9.34
N ARG A 216 -17.42 -32.57 -8.06
CA ARG A 216 -17.91 -33.81 -7.47
C ARG A 216 -19.15 -34.20 -8.25
N ARG A 217 -19.04 -35.24 -9.08
CA ARG A 217 -20.22 -35.91 -9.65
C ARG A 217 -21.00 -36.51 -8.48
N GLY A 218 -22.28 -36.17 -8.42
CA GLY A 218 -23.25 -36.85 -7.55
C GLY A 218 -23.54 -38.26 -8.02
#